data_AF-G5JL73-F1
#
_entry.id   AF-G5JL73-F1
#
_cell.length_a   1.000
_cell.length_b   1.000
_cell.length_c   1.000
_cell.angle_alpha   90.00
_cell.angle_beta   90.00
_cell.angle_gamma   90.00
#
_symmetry.space_group_name_H-M   'P 1'
#
loop_
_entity.id
_entity.type
_entity.pdbx_description
1 polymer ?
#
loop_
_entity_poly.entity_id
_entity_poly.type
_entity_poly.pdbx_seq_one_letter_code
_entity_poly.pdbx_strand_id
1 'polypeptide(L)'
;MRINDKILLENIEDYFNHKGLSPNSIDDIKEKIRHDIKNSEQQDMDYIEYRKKSPAQIILMIQRNLFALQLNPLVFFILNFLLISYLYDKQYVDFQAITGISLFYCAIIFPITIFIYLRVAQKNYLRSNNFEMVLGIIVATISLILIIMNAFNINWGIIPITSYGHQFFFFIGIILVIAGIFYKRLVFSGIGLLCCQKTIDSMVHNPNVAQICSLAIWIMLVVLVVYFTIKLSSRTRI
;
A
#
# COMPACT_ATOMS: atom_id res chain seq x y z
N MET A 1 -22.46 18.84 -23.56
CA MET A 1 -20.98 18.83 -23.63
C MET A 1 -20.48 19.90 -24.59
N ARG A 2 -19.84 20.93 -24.03
CA ARG A 2 -19.36 22.11 -24.76
C ARG A 2 -18.14 21.76 -25.62
N ILE A 3 -17.79 22.63 -26.57
CA ILE A 3 -16.66 22.41 -27.50
C ILE A 3 -15.34 22.30 -26.71
N ASN A 4 -15.13 23.18 -25.73
CA ASN A 4 -13.94 23.19 -24.88
C ASN A 4 -13.77 21.89 -24.08
N ASP A 5 -14.88 21.29 -23.65
CA ASP A 5 -14.88 20.01 -22.92
C ASP A 5 -14.48 18.82 -23.82
N LYS A 6 -14.90 18.84 -25.09
CA LYS A 6 -14.50 17.84 -26.08
C LYS A 6 -13.00 17.92 -26.39
N ILE A 7 -12.49 19.13 -26.61
CA ILE A 7 -11.07 19.38 -26.84
C ILE A 7 -10.23 18.91 -25.65
N LEU A 8 -10.70 19.12 -24.42
CA LEU A 8 -10.00 18.61 -23.23
C LEU A 8 -9.92 17.08 -23.21
N LEU A 9 -11.01 16.39 -23.56
CA LEU A 9 -11.02 14.92 -23.60
C LEU A 9 -10.08 14.36 -24.68
N GLU A 10 -10.04 14.98 -25.86
CA GLU A 10 -9.11 14.62 -26.94
C GLU A 10 -7.66 14.83 -26.51
N ASN A 11 -7.34 15.97 -25.90
CA ASN A 11 -5.99 16.23 -25.38
C ASN A 11 -5.54 15.21 -24.31
N ILE A 12 -6.48 14.74 -23.49
CA ILE A 12 -6.23 13.71 -22.47
C ILE A 12 -5.97 12.35 -23.12
N GLU A 13 -6.77 12.01 -24.12
CA GLU A 13 -6.62 10.78 -24.90
C GLU A 13 -5.28 10.77 -25.62
N ASP A 14 -4.94 11.81 -26.36
CA ASP A 14 -3.67 11.94 -27.07
C ASP A 14 -2.47 11.86 -26.13
N TYR A 15 -2.53 12.58 -25.00
CA TYR A 15 -1.44 12.56 -24.01
C TYR A 15 -1.21 11.17 -23.43
N PHE A 16 -2.28 10.48 -23.01
CA PHE A 16 -2.14 9.17 -22.36
C PHE A 16 -1.89 8.03 -23.35
N ASN A 17 -2.39 8.14 -24.59
CA ASN A 17 -1.99 7.27 -25.70
C ASN A 17 -0.49 7.38 -25.95
N HIS A 18 0.05 8.61 -26.04
CA HIS A 18 1.49 8.82 -26.22
C HIS A 18 2.32 8.31 -25.02
N LYS A 19 1.74 8.25 -23.82
CA LYS A 19 2.37 7.68 -22.61
C LYS A 19 2.25 6.16 -22.48
N GLY A 20 1.61 5.47 -23.44
CA GLY A 20 1.48 4.00 -23.41
C GLY A 20 0.44 3.48 -22.42
N LEU A 21 -0.53 4.30 -21.98
CA LEU A 21 -1.63 3.79 -21.16
C LEU A 21 -2.57 2.93 -22.01
N SER A 22 -3.04 1.82 -21.42
CA SER A 22 -3.99 0.92 -22.09
C SER A 22 -5.29 1.67 -22.47
N PRO A 23 -5.91 1.38 -23.63
CA PRO A 23 -7.17 2.01 -24.05
C PRO A 23 -8.27 1.99 -22.99
N ASN A 24 -8.47 0.84 -22.33
CA ASN A 24 -9.47 0.70 -21.26
C ASN A 24 -9.24 1.67 -20.08
N SER A 25 -7.98 1.97 -19.76
CA SER A 25 -7.66 2.93 -18.69
C SER A 25 -7.94 4.37 -19.14
N ILE A 26 -7.69 4.67 -20.41
CA ILE A 26 -7.99 5.97 -21.02
C ILE A 26 -9.51 6.17 -21.07
N ASP A 27 -10.26 5.14 -21.42
CA ASP A 27 -11.73 5.17 -21.41
C ASP A 27 -12.29 5.40 -20.00
N ASP A 28 -11.79 4.72 -18.97
CA ASP A 28 -12.18 4.99 -17.56
C ASP A 28 -11.90 6.46 -17.18
N ILE A 29 -10.75 7.01 -17.60
CA ILE A 29 -10.41 8.43 -17.35
C ILE A 29 -11.42 9.35 -18.04
N LYS A 30 -11.70 9.10 -19.32
CA LYS A 30 -12.68 9.89 -20.10
C LYS A 30 -14.07 9.81 -19.47
N GLU A 31 -14.52 8.63 -19.04
CA GLU A 31 -15.83 8.47 -18.40
C GLU A 31 -15.95 9.22 -17.08
N LYS A 32 -14.93 9.14 -16.20
CA LYS A 32 -14.94 9.88 -14.94
C LYS A 32 -14.88 11.39 -15.14
N ILE A 33 -14.16 11.85 -16.16
CA ILE A 33 -14.16 13.28 -16.52
C ILE A 33 -15.52 13.69 -17.07
N ARG A 34 -16.15 12.91 -17.95
CA ARG A 34 -17.52 13.17 -18.41
C ARG A 34 -18.50 13.28 -17.24
N HIS A 35 -18.37 12.42 -16.24
CA HIS A 35 -19.20 12.52 -15.04
C HIS A 35 -18.91 13.80 -14.25
N ASP A 36 -17.64 14.21 -14.12
CA ASP A 36 -17.30 15.43 -13.39
C ASP A 36 -17.68 16.72 -14.14
N ILE A 37 -17.67 16.69 -15.48
CA ILE A 37 -18.14 17.78 -16.35
C ILE A 37 -19.64 18.05 -16.17
N LYS A 38 -20.44 17.03 -15.85
CA LYS A 38 -21.86 17.25 -15.51
C LYS A 38 -22.03 18.22 -14.34
N ASN A 39 -21.08 18.24 -13.40
CA ASN A 39 -21.10 19.16 -12.27
C ASN A 39 -20.82 20.62 -12.71
N SER A 40 -19.98 20.83 -13.71
CA SER A 40 -19.74 22.17 -14.27
C SER A 40 -20.89 22.63 -15.17
N GLU A 41 -21.47 21.71 -15.95
CA GLU A 41 -22.67 21.99 -16.75
C GLU A 41 -23.86 22.44 -15.88
N GLN A 42 -24.03 21.86 -14.69
CA GLN A 42 -25.05 22.30 -13.71
C GLN A 42 -24.86 23.74 -13.21
N GLN A 43 -23.63 24.24 -13.24
CA GLN A 43 -23.30 25.61 -12.82
C GLN A 43 -23.15 26.56 -14.03
N ASP A 44 -23.49 26.10 -15.22
CA ASP A 44 -23.33 26.81 -16.50
C ASP A 44 -21.91 27.37 -16.75
N MET A 45 -20.90 26.74 -16.17
CA MET A 45 -19.48 27.12 -16.32
C MET A 45 -18.71 26.11 -17.18
N ASP A 46 -17.67 26.59 -17.85
CA ASP A 46 -16.71 25.72 -18.53
C ASP A 46 -15.94 24.89 -17.50
N TYR A 47 -15.61 23.64 -17.84
CA TYR A 47 -14.99 22.73 -16.89
C TYR A 47 -13.63 23.23 -16.38
N ILE A 48 -12.85 23.88 -17.24
CA ILE A 48 -11.54 24.50 -16.88
C ILE A 48 -11.75 25.59 -15.82
N GLU A 49 -12.80 26.39 -15.97
CA GLU A 49 -13.15 27.48 -15.07
C GLU A 49 -13.71 26.95 -13.74
N TYR A 50 -14.61 25.96 -13.79
CA TYR A 50 -15.12 25.24 -12.62
C TYR A 50 -13.97 24.62 -11.80
N ARG A 51 -12.99 24.01 -12.46
CA ARG A 51 -11.84 23.39 -11.81
C ARG A 51 -10.77 24.40 -11.40
N LYS A 52 -10.84 25.64 -11.89
CA LYS A 52 -9.82 26.71 -11.74
C LYS A 52 -8.41 26.22 -12.09
N LYS A 53 -8.29 25.41 -13.14
CA LYS A 53 -7.04 24.76 -13.57
C LYS A 53 -6.94 24.72 -15.08
N SER A 54 -5.74 24.92 -15.61
CA SER A 54 -5.49 24.76 -17.05
C SER A 54 -5.62 23.28 -17.48
N PRO A 55 -5.88 23.01 -18.78
CA PRO A 55 -5.88 21.64 -19.32
C PRO A 55 -4.63 20.85 -18.96
N ALA A 56 -3.45 21.47 -19.09
CA ALA A 56 -2.18 20.85 -18.72
C ALA A 56 -2.10 20.51 -17.22
N GLN A 57 -2.58 21.37 -16.34
CA GLN A 57 -2.63 21.10 -14.90
C GLN A 57 -3.59 19.95 -14.55
N ILE A 58 -4.69 19.81 -15.29
CA ILE A 58 -5.63 18.69 -15.13
C ILE A 58 -4.97 17.38 -15.56
N ILE A 59 -4.33 17.36 -16.73
CA ILE A 59 -3.58 16.20 -17.24
C ILE A 59 -2.48 15.78 -16.25
N LEU A 60 -1.64 16.72 -15.81
CA LEU A 60 -0.56 16.44 -14.85
C LEU A 60 -1.09 15.92 -13.51
N MET A 61 -2.21 16.47 -13.03
CA MET A 61 -2.86 16.01 -11.81
C MET A 61 -3.36 14.57 -11.96
N ILE A 62 -4.02 14.24 -13.09
CA ILE A 62 -4.48 12.88 -13.38
C ILE A 62 -3.30 11.92 -13.44
N GLN A 63 -2.25 12.26 -14.19
CA GLN A 63 -1.04 11.45 -14.32
C GLN A 63 -0.41 11.16 -12.95
N ARG A 64 -0.19 12.20 -12.13
CA ARG A 64 0.39 12.06 -10.80
C ARG A 64 -0.46 11.17 -9.89
N ASN A 65 -1.77 11.35 -9.92
CA ASN A 65 -2.68 10.59 -9.07
C ASN A 65 -2.84 9.14 -9.53
N LEU A 66 -2.83 8.87 -10.84
CA LEU A 66 -2.79 7.51 -11.39
C LEU A 66 -1.52 6.79 -10.94
N PHE A 67 -0.37 7.46 -11.03
CA PHE A 67 0.89 6.89 -10.56
C PHE A 67 0.85 6.59 -9.06
N ALA A 68 0.32 7.51 -8.25
CA ALA A 68 0.14 7.28 -6.81
C ALA A 68 -0.76 6.07 -6.52
N LEU A 69 -1.87 5.90 -7.25
CA LEU A 69 -2.76 4.75 -7.11
C LEU A 69 -2.07 3.43 -7.49
N GLN A 70 -1.26 3.44 -8.55
CA GLN A 70 -0.53 2.26 -9.01
C GLN A 70 0.63 1.87 -8.08
N LEU A 71 1.37 2.85 -7.56
CA LEU A 71 2.48 2.62 -6.65
C LEU A 71 2.06 2.33 -5.20
N ASN A 72 0.90 2.81 -4.77
CA ASN A 72 0.43 2.67 -3.38
C ASN A 72 0.53 1.22 -2.85
N PRO A 73 0.05 0.17 -3.56
CA PRO A 73 0.23 -1.21 -3.13
C PRO A 73 1.70 -1.64 -3.01
N LEU A 74 2.56 -1.19 -3.91
CA LEU A 74 3.98 -1.56 -3.92
C LEU A 74 4.72 -0.91 -2.73
N VAL A 75 4.51 0.39 -2.52
CA VAL A 75 5.11 1.12 -1.40
C VAL A 75 4.64 0.56 -0.06
N PHE A 76 3.33 0.29 0.07
CA PHE A 76 2.75 -0.32 1.26
C PHE A 76 3.36 -1.70 1.54
N PHE A 77 3.55 -2.53 0.51
CA PHE A 77 4.18 -3.84 0.65
C PHE A 77 5.64 -3.72 1.13
N ILE A 78 6.47 -3.00 0.40
CA ILE A 78 7.92 -2.91 0.65
C ILE A 78 8.19 -2.32 2.04
N LEU A 79 7.51 -1.23 2.38
CA LEU A 79 7.70 -0.55 3.66
C LEU A 79 7.41 -1.49 4.83
N ASN A 80 6.24 -2.14 4.81
CA ASN A 80 5.85 -3.04 5.89
C ASN A 80 6.63 -4.35 5.89
N PHE A 81 7.02 -4.86 4.72
CA PHE A 81 7.90 -6.01 4.61
C PHE A 81 9.23 -5.74 5.32
N LEU A 82 9.85 -4.60 5.04
CA LEU A 82 11.12 -4.20 5.66
C LEU A 82 10.97 -4.00 7.17
N LEU A 83 9.93 -3.26 7.60
CA LEU A 83 9.74 -2.94 9.01
C LEU A 83 9.43 -4.19 9.84
N ILE A 84 8.55 -5.08 9.39
CA ILE A 84 8.28 -6.36 10.09
C ILE A 84 9.54 -7.22 10.10
N SER A 85 10.22 -7.34 8.96
CA SER A 85 11.38 -8.23 8.86
C SER A 85 12.53 -7.77 9.75
N TYR A 86 12.76 -6.45 9.84
CA TYR A 86 13.91 -5.86 10.51
C TYR A 86 13.66 -5.50 11.97
N LEU A 87 12.47 -4.98 12.32
CA LEU A 87 12.18 -4.54 13.68
C LEU A 87 11.64 -5.68 14.55
N TYR A 88 10.86 -6.60 13.97
CA TYR A 88 10.27 -7.71 14.71
C TYR A 88 11.24 -8.90 14.73
N ASP A 89 12.05 -8.99 15.78
CA ASP A 89 12.95 -10.12 15.94
C ASP A 89 12.18 -11.37 16.37
N LYS A 90 12.44 -12.46 15.65
CA LYS A 90 11.84 -13.77 15.91
C LYS A 90 12.39 -14.37 17.21
N GLN A 91 13.64 -14.07 17.58
CA GLN A 91 14.27 -14.62 18.77
C GLN A 91 13.56 -14.21 20.05
N TYR A 92 13.05 -12.98 20.13
CA TYR A 92 12.34 -12.51 21.34
C TYR A 92 10.99 -13.20 21.56
N VAL A 93 10.39 -13.80 20.53
CA VAL A 93 9.10 -14.50 20.64
C VAL A 93 9.22 -15.73 21.54
N ASP A 94 10.30 -16.49 21.41
CA ASP A 94 10.58 -17.66 22.26
C ASP A 94 10.75 -17.26 23.74
N PHE A 95 11.28 -16.06 23.98
CA PHE A 95 11.46 -15.48 25.31
C PHE A 95 10.24 -14.67 25.81
N GLN A 96 9.11 -14.71 25.10
CA GLN A 96 7.90 -13.95 25.46
C GLN A 96 8.18 -12.46 25.63
N ALA A 97 8.89 -11.89 24.65
CA ALA A 97 9.35 -10.51 24.68
C ALA A 97 9.22 -9.83 23.31
N ILE A 98 9.20 -8.50 23.34
CA ILE A 98 9.22 -7.64 22.15
C ILE A 98 10.10 -6.42 22.44
N THR A 99 10.68 -5.81 21.41
CA THR A 99 11.35 -4.52 21.58
C THR A 99 10.33 -3.38 21.62
N GLY A 100 10.63 -2.29 22.34
CA GLY A 100 9.77 -1.11 22.35
C GLY A 100 9.53 -0.54 20.94
N ILE A 101 10.55 -0.60 20.07
CA ILE A 101 10.44 -0.19 18.66
C ILE A 101 9.47 -1.08 17.86
N SER A 102 9.55 -2.40 18.00
CA SER A 102 8.65 -3.30 17.26
C SER A 102 7.22 -3.20 17.77
N LEU A 103 7.03 -3.02 19.08
CA LEU A 103 5.71 -2.74 19.65
C LEU A 103 5.12 -1.44 19.08
N PHE A 104 5.92 -0.36 19.02
CA PHE A 104 5.51 0.91 18.45
C PHE A 104 5.14 0.77 16.96
N TYR A 105 5.96 0.05 16.19
CA TYR A 105 5.66 -0.24 14.79
C TYR A 105 4.31 -0.98 14.65
N CYS A 106 4.12 -2.07 15.40
CA CYS A 106 2.93 -2.90 15.32
C CYS A 106 1.65 -2.18 15.79
N ALA A 107 1.74 -1.36 16.84
CA ALA A 107 0.59 -0.68 17.42
C ALA A 107 0.20 0.61 16.69
N ILE A 108 1.17 1.34 16.13
CA ILE A 108 0.95 2.70 15.61
C ILE A 108 1.23 2.76 14.11
N ILE A 109 2.44 2.44 13.67
CA ILE A 109 2.85 2.60 12.27
C ILE A 109 2.06 1.67 11.36
N PHE A 110 1.92 0.40 11.74
CA PHE A 110 1.26 -0.59 10.92
C PHE A 110 -0.22 -0.24 10.65
N PRO A 111 -1.07 0.07 11.66
CA PRO A 111 -2.44 0.55 11.41
C PRO A 111 -2.51 1.83 10.57
N ILE A 112 -1.61 2.80 10.80
CA ILE A 112 -1.58 4.04 10.00
C ILE A 112 -1.26 3.73 8.54
N THR A 113 -0.33 2.82 8.25
CA THR A 113 -0.01 2.44 6.87
C THR A 113 -1.20 1.76 6.17
N ILE A 114 -1.96 0.90 6.88
CA ILE A 114 -3.20 0.30 6.37
C ILE A 114 -4.23 1.39 6.08
N PHE A 115 -4.41 2.35 6.99
CA PHE A 115 -5.34 3.46 6.83
C PHE A 115 -5.00 4.31 5.60
N ILE A 116 -3.74 4.72 5.44
CA ILE A 116 -3.28 5.49 4.26
C ILE A 116 -3.53 4.68 2.99
N TYR A 117 -3.18 3.39 2.98
CA TYR A 117 -3.36 2.52 1.83
C TYR A 117 -4.85 2.44 1.41
N LEU A 118 -5.76 2.23 2.36
CA LEU A 118 -7.20 2.14 2.10
C LEU A 118 -7.76 3.48 1.60
N ARG A 119 -7.37 4.60 2.22
CA ARG A 119 -7.79 5.95 1.82
C ARG A 119 -7.37 6.28 0.39
N VAL A 120 -6.11 6.00 0.04
CA VAL A 120 -5.62 6.20 -1.33
C VAL A 120 -6.38 5.30 -2.31
N ALA A 121 -6.60 4.03 -1.96
CA ALA A 121 -7.31 3.09 -2.84
C ALA A 121 -8.79 3.44 -3.07
N GLN A 122 -9.42 4.22 -2.19
CA GLN A 122 -10.79 4.71 -2.36
C GLN A 122 -10.88 6.01 -3.16
N LYS A 123 -9.76 6.73 -3.35
CA LYS A 123 -9.78 8.04 -4.03
C LYS A 123 -9.77 7.92 -5.55
N ASN A 124 -10.53 8.79 -6.20
CA ASN A 124 -10.52 8.96 -7.64
C ASN A 124 -9.32 9.82 -8.07
N TYR A 125 -8.70 9.51 -9.22
CA TYR A 125 -7.52 10.23 -9.74
C TYR A 125 -7.81 11.69 -10.15
N LEU A 126 -9.08 12.09 -10.17
CA LEU A 126 -9.49 13.48 -10.42
C LEU A 126 -9.41 14.39 -9.19
N ARG A 127 -9.20 13.86 -7.99
CA ARG A 127 -9.14 14.65 -6.74
C ARG A 127 -7.72 14.75 -6.18
N SER A 128 -7.49 15.77 -5.37
CA SER A 128 -6.18 15.96 -4.73
C SER A 128 -5.92 14.90 -3.64
N ASN A 129 -4.67 14.42 -3.59
CA ASN A 129 -4.16 13.46 -2.61
C ASN A 129 -3.13 14.10 -1.65
N ASN A 130 -3.16 15.43 -1.49
CA ASN A 130 -2.15 16.15 -0.71
C ASN A 130 -2.08 15.68 0.76
N PHE A 131 -3.23 15.38 1.38
CA PHE A 131 -3.27 14.93 2.78
C PHE A 131 -2.61 13.55 2.96
N GLU A 132 -2.94 12.59 2.09
CA GLU A 132 -2.38 11.25 2.12
C GLU A 132 -0.88 11.26 1.79
N MET A 133 -0.46 12.15 0.89
CA MET A 133 0.95 12.35 0.58
C MET A 133 1.74 12.85 1.81
N VAL A 134 1.23 13.85 2.53
CA VAL A 134 1.88 14.37 3.74
C VAL A 134 1.96 13.28 4.82
N LEU A 135 0.85 12.57 5.08
CA LEU A 135 0.85 11.44 6.01
C LEU A 135 1.84 10.35 5.59
N GLY A 136 1.90 10.01 4.31
CA GLY A 136 2.83 9.03 3.78
C GLY A 136 4.29 9.43 3.98
N ILE A 137 4.62 10.70 3.77
CA ILE A 137 5.97 11.24 4.03
C ILE A 137 6.31 11.14 5.52
N ILE A 138 5.40 11.56 6.40
CA ILE A 138 5.61 11.46 7.86
C ILE A 138 5.88 10.01 8.27
N VAL A 139 5.07 9.07 7.80
CA VAL A 139 5.25 7.64 8.08
C VAL A 139 6.58 7.12 7.55
N ALA A 140 6.98 7.51 6.33
CA ALA A 140 8.27 7.11 5.75
C ALA A 140 9.45 7.65 6.57
N THR A 141 9.40 8.91 7.00
CA THR A 141 10.42 9.52 7.86
C THR A 141 10.51 8.81 9.20
N ILE A 142 9.39 8.55 9.87
CA ILE A 142 9.38 7.81 11.15
C ILE A 142 9.92 6.40 10.95
N SER A 143 9.51 5.71 9.89
CA SER A 143 9.98 4.35 9.56
C SER A 143 11.51 4.31 9.38
N LEU A 144 12.07 5.30 8.69
CA LEU A 144 13.52 5.42 8.53
C LEU A 144 14.22 5.63 9.88
N ILE A 145 13.67 6.49 10.74
CA ILE A 145 14.20 6.71 12.09
C ILE A 145 14.19 5.41 12.90
N LEU A 146 13.10 4.64 12.87
CA LEU A 146 13.00 3.37 13.60
C LEU A 146 14.05 2.35 13.11
N ILE A 147 14.28 2.27 11.80
CA ILE A 147 15.32 1.39 11.22
C ILE A 147 16.70 1.82 11.71
N ILE A 148 17.02 3.11 11.66
CA ILE A 148 18.30 3.65 12.12
C ILE A 148 18.49 3.38 13.62
N MET A 149 17.47 3.63 14.43
CA MET A 149 17.53 3.39 15.88
C MET A 149 17.80 1.91 16.20
N ASN A 150 17.10 0.99 15.53
CA ASN A 150 17.33 -0.44 15.68
C ASN A 150 18.74 -0.85 15.23
N ALA A 151 19.27 -0.24 14.16
CA ALA A 151 20.64 -0.50 13.69
C ALA A 151 21.71 -0.06 14.72
N PHE A 152 21.43 0.95 15.53
CA PHE A 152 22.28 1.40 16.64
C PHE A 152 21.92 0.75 17.99
N ASN A 153 21.11 -0.32 17.98
CA ASN A 153 20.62 -1.03 19.18
C ASN A 153 19.82 -0.17 20.16
N ILE A 154 19.26 0.95 19.72
CA ILE A 154 18.41 1.83 20.54
C ILE A 154 16.98 1.28 20.49
N ASN A 155 16.72 0.18 21.18
CA ASN A 155 15.48 -0.60 21.00
C ASN A 155 14.30 -0.18 21.89
N TRP A 156 14.43 0.92 22.64
CA TRP A 156 13.49 1.36 23.68
C TRP A 156 13.17 0.27 24.72
N GLY A 157 14.17 -0.56 25.03
CA GLY A 157 14.05 -1.65 26.00
C GLY A 157 13.39 -2.91 25.43
N ILE A 158 13.45 -3.97 26.23
CA ILE A 158 12.80 -5.25 25.98
C ILE A 158 11.58 -5.31 26.91
N ILE A 159 10.41 -5.43 26.32
CA ILE A 159 9.13 -5.44 27.02
C ILE A 159 8.63 -6.90 27.04
N PRO A 160 8.34 -7.47 28.21
CA PRO A 160 7.75 -8.80 28.27
C PRO A 160 6.32 -8.75 27.73
N ILE A 161 6.00 -9.67 26.82
CA ILE A 161 4.66 -9.86 26.27
C ILE A 161 4.30 -11.33 26.40
N THR A 162 3.10 -11.60 26.91
CA THR A 162 2.61 -12.98 27.05
C THR A 162 2.57 -13.69 25.71
N SER A 163 2.70 -15.02 25.72
CA SER A 163 2.54 -15.83 24.50
C SER A 163 1.23 -15.50 23.74
N TYR A 164 0.15 -15.21 24.49
CA TYR A 164 -1.12 -14.75 23.91
C TYR A 164 -1.03 -13.47 23.07
N GLY A 165 -0.12 -12.56 23.40
CA GLY A 165 0.11 -11.34 22.60
C GLY A 165 0.71 -11.66 21.22
N HIS A 166 1.71 -12.54 21.17
CA HIS A 166 2.28 -13.02 19.90
C HIS A 166 1.26 -13.83 19.10
N GLN A 167 0.45 -14.64 19.79
CA GLN A 167 -0.62 -15.40 19.19
C GLN A 167 -1.70 -14.52 18.56
N PHE A 168 -2.06 -13.40 19.20
CA PHE A 168 -2.96 -12.40 18.65
C PHE A 168 -2.43 -11.83 17.32
N PHE A 169 -1.14 -11.51 17.25
CA PHE A 169 -0.51 -11.05 15.99
C PHE A 169 -0.51 -12.12 14.90
N PHE A 170 -0.36 -13.39 15.24
CA PHE A 170 -0.51 -14.49 14.29
C PHE A 170 -1.92 -14.54 13.69
N PHE A 171 -2.96 -14.39 14.51
CA PHE A 171 -4.35 -14.37 14.03
C PHE A 171 -4.65 -13.14 13.17
N ILE A 172 -4.11 -11.95 13.51
CA ILE A 172 -4.16 -10.78 12.61
C ILE A 172 -3.54 -11.13 11.25
N GLY A 173 -2.40 -11.85 11.26
CA GLY A 173 -1.77 -12.35 10.04
C GLY A 173 -2.71 -13.20 9.18
N ILE A 174 -3.39 -14.18 9.78
CA ILE A 174 -4.39 -15.01 9.09
C ILE A 174 -5.53 -14.16 8.50
N ILE A 175 -6.08 -13.21 9.26
CA ILE A 175 -7.14 -12.32 8.81
C ILE A 175 -6.68 -11.52 7.58
N LEU A 176 -5.45 -11.00 7.60
CA LEU A 176 -4.87 -10.27 6.47
C LEU A 176 -4.66 -11.15 5.24
N VAL A 177 -4.28 -12.42 5.43
CA VAL A 177 -4.17 -13.39 4.32
C VAL A 177 -5.52 -13.61 3.65
N ILE A 178 -6.55 -13.93 4.44
CA ILE A 178 -7.91 -14.19 3.96
C ILE A 178 -8.48 -12.94 3.28
N ALA A 179 -8.39 -11.78 3.94
CA ALA A 179 -8.86 -10.51 3.38
C ALA A 179 -8.10 -10.15 2.09
N GLY A 180 -6.78 -10.35 2.04
CA GLY A 180 -5.98 -10.08 0.85
C GLY A 180 -6.36 -10.94 -0.35
N ILE A 181 -6.68 -12.22 -0.13
CA ILE A 181 -7.17 -13.13 -1.18
C ILE A 181 -8.57 -12.71 -1.61
N PHE A 182 -9.49 -12.51 -0.66
CA PHE A 182 -10.90 -12.17 -0.93
C PHE A 182 -11.05 -10.87 -1.71
N TYR A 183 -10.33 -9.82 -1.32
CA TYR A 183 -10.35 -8.53 -2.00
C TYR A 183 -9.39 -8.44 -3.21
N LYS A 184 -8.76 -9.54 -3.61
CA LYS A 184 -7.75 -9.61 -4.69
C LYS A 184 -6.59 -8.61 -4.50
N ARG A 185 -6.24 -8.32 -3.25
CA ARG A 185 -5.15 -7.44 -2.82
C ARG A 185 -4.05 -8.26 -2.15
N LEU A 186 -3.31 -9.00 -2.99
CA LEU A 186 -2.26 -9.94 -2.54
C LEU A 186 -1.16 -9.32 -1.67
N VAL A 187 -1.00 -8.00 -1.72
CA VAL A 187 -0.08 -7.27 -0.83
C VAL A 187 -0.41 -7.49 0.65
N PHE A 188 -1.69 -7.51 1.01
CA PHE A 188 -2.10 -7.85 2.37
C PHE A 188 -1.82 -9.31 2.71
N SER A 189 -1.97 -10.21 1.74
CA SER A 189 -1.62 -11.61 1.95
C SER A 189 -0.13 -11.80 2.17
N GLY A 190 0.73 -11.09 1.46
CA GLY A 190 2.17 -11.12 1.70
C GLY A 190 2.54 -10.59 3.09
N ILE A 191 1.96 -9.47 3.53
CA ILE A 191 2.18 -8.94 4.89
C ILE A 191 1.62 -9.90 5.95
N GLY A 192 0.43 -10.47 5.73
CA GLY A 192 -0.19 -11.42 6.63
C GLY A 192 0.65 -12.69 6.80
N LEU A 193 1.20 -13.22 5.70
CA LEU A 193 2.14 -14.35 5.72
C LEU A 193 3.42 -14.00 6.50
N LEU A 194 3.97 -12.79 6.35
CA LEU A 194 5.10 -12.35 7.16
C LEU A 194 4.79 -12.30 8.66
N CYS A 195 3.63 -11.76 9.04
CA CYS A 195 3.20 -11.75 10.44
C CYS A 195 3.12 -13.19 10.98
N CYS A 196 2.51 -14.10 10.23
CA CYS A 196 2.45 -15.52 10.60
C CYS A 196 3.83 -16.14 10.72
N GLN A 197 4.75 -15.85 9.79
CA GLN A 197 6.12 -16.37 9.79
C GLN A 197 6.89 -15.95 11.06
N LYS A 198 6.74 -14.68 11.46
CA LYS A 198 7.44 -14.12 12.63
C LYS A 198 6.86 -14.61 13.96
N THR A 199 5.60 -15.01 13.99
CA THR A 199 4.89 -15.37 15.23
C THR A 199 4.61 -16.86 15.37
N ILE A 200 5.01 -17.69 14.41
CA ILE A 200 4.68 -19.12 14.38
C ILE A 200 5.18 -19.91 15.59
N ASP A 201 6.31 -19.53 16.15
CA ASP A 201 6.89 -20.23 17.31
C ASP A 201 6.02 -20.05 18.57
N SER A 202 5.23 -18.98 18.65
CA SER A 202 4.24 -18.80 19.72
C SER A 202 3.02 -19.72 19.59
N MET A 203 2.81 -20.31 18.41
CA MET A 203 1.71 -21.23 18.12
C MET A 203 2.14 -22.70 18.20
N VAL A 204 3.33 -23.02 17.70
CA VAL A 204 3.80 -24.38 17.57
C VAL A 204 4.97 -24.60 18.52
N HIS A 205 4.71 -25.30 19.62
CA HIS A 205 5.71 -25.57 20.66
C HIS A 205 6.77 -26.59 20.23
N ASN A 206 6.49 -27.42 19.21
CA ASN A 206 7.48 -28.36 18.68
C ASN A 206 8.40 -27.65 17.68
N PRO A 207 9.70 -27.49 17.96
CA PRO A 207 10.61 -26.69 17.16
C PRO A 207 10.76 -27.23 15.73
N ASN A 208 10.75 -28.55 15.53
CA ASN A 208 10.86 -29.16 14.21
C ASN A 208 9.64 -28.83 13.34
N VAL A 209 8.44 -28.88 13.93
CA VAL A 209 7.19 -28.56 13.23
C VAL A 209 7.12 -27.06 12.94
N ALA A 210 7.49 -26.21 13.91
CA ALA A 210 7.53 -24.75 13.74
C ALA A 210 8.48 -24.35 12.60
N GLN A 211 9.65 -24.98 12.50
CA GLN A 211 10.62 -24.75 11.43
C GLN A 211 10.08 -25.16 10.06
N ILE A 212 9.45 -26.34 9.94
CA ILE A 212 8.84 -26.80 8.69
C ILE A 212 7.75 -25.82 8.23
N CYS A 213 6.85 -25.41 9.14
CA CYS A 213 5.80 -24.46 8.81
C CYS A 213 6.37 -23.07 8.47
N SER A 214 7.39 -22.60 9.18
CA SER A 214 8.09 -21.34 8.87
C SER A 214 8.70 -21.37 7.47
N LEU A 215 9.31 -22.49 7.08
CA LEU A 215 9.89 -22.67 5.74
C LEU A 215 8.79 -22.70 4.65
N ALA A 216 7.68 -23.38 4.91
CA ALA A 216 6.54 -23.39 3.99
C ALA A 216 5.99 -21.97 3.75
N ILE A 217 5.86 -21.16 4.80
CA ILE A 217 5.42 -19.75 4.69
C ILE A 217 6.43 -18.93 3.88
N TRP A 218 7.72 -19.13 4.08
CA TRP A 218 8.76 -18.46 3.28
C TRP A 218 8.67 -18.80 1.79
N ILE A 219 8.45 -20.06 1.44
CA ILE A 219 8.25 -20.48 0.04
C ILE A 219 7.04 -19.75 -0.56
N MET A 220 5.91 -19.69 0.18
CA MET A 220 4.72 -18.97 -0.28
C MET A 220 5.00 -17.46 -0.48
N LEU A 221 5.76 -16.84 0.42
CA LEU A 221 6.17 -15.44 0.29
C LEU A 221 7.00 -15.21 -0.96
N VAL A 222 7.99 -16.06 -1.24
CA VAL A 222 8.82 -15.95 -2.44
C VAL A 222 7.98 -16.07 -3.70
N VAL A 223 7.08 -17.06 -3.78
CA VAL A 223 6.17 -17.23 -4.92
C VAL A 223 5.30 -15.99 -5.11
N LEU A 224 4.77 -15.42 -4.02
CA LEU A 224 3.94 -14.21 -4.07
C LEU A 224 4.73 -13.00 -4.58
N VAL A 225 5.97 -12.81 -4.12
CA VAL A 225 6.85 -11.73 -4.57
C VAL A 225 7.22 -11.87 -6.05
N VAL A 226 7.54 -13.08 -6.51
CA VAL A 226 7.82 -13.36 -7.92
C VAL A 226 6.58 -13.07 -8.78
N TYR A 227 5.41 -13.58 -8.38
CA TYR A 227 4.15 -13.30 -9.06
C TYR A 227 3.85 -11.80 -9.14
N PHE A 228 4.06 -11.07 -8.04
CA PHE A 228 3.84 -9.62 -8.00
C PHE A 228 4.80 -8.88 -8.95
N THR A 229 6.08 -9.26 -8.95
CA THR A 229 7.11 -8.71 -9.84
C THR A 229 6.76 -8.96 -11.31
N ILE A 230 6.33 -10.17 -11.68
CA ILE A 230 5.89 -10.49 -13.04
C ILE A 230 4.70 -9.63 -13.45
N LYS A 231 3.70 -9.51 -12.57
CA LYS A 231 2.47 -8.72 -12.82
C LYS A 231 2.76 -7.22 -12.96
N LEU A 232 3.77 -6.70 -12.26
CA LEU A 232 4.24 -5.32 -12.43
C LEU A 232 4.99 -5.15 -13.74
N SER A 233 5.91 -6.06 -14.05
CA SER A 233 6.70 -6.04 -15.29
C SER A 233 5.83 -6.13 -16.55
N SER A 234 4.76 -6.92 -16.51
CA SER A 234 3.83 -7.04 -17.63
C SER A 234 3.00 -5.77 -17.87
N ARG A 235 2.76 -4.94 -16.85
CA ARG A 235 2.07 -3.64 -16.99
C ARG A 235 2.95 -2.56 -17.63
N THR A 236 4.27 -2.69 -17.53
CA THR A 236 5.25 -1.78 -18.15
C THR A 236 5.63 -2.16 -19.59
N ARG A 237 5.17 -3.30 -20.11
CA ARG A 237 5.37 -3.72 -21.51
C ARG A 237 4.19 -3.37 -22.42
N ILE A 238 3.53 -2.24 -22.17
CA ILE A 238 2.49 -1.68 -23.04
C ILE A 238 2.96 -0.32 -23.52
#